data_AF-A0A3R9TUB5-F1
#
_entry.id   AF-A0A3R9TUB5-F1
#
_cell.length_a   1.000
_cell.length_b   1.000
_cell.length_c   1.000
_cell.angle_alpha   90.00
_cell.angle_beta   90.00
_cell.angle_gamma   90.00
#
_symmetry.space_group_name_H-M   'P 1'
#
loop_
_entity.id
_entity.type
_entity.pdbx_description
1 polymer ?
#
loop_
_entity_poly.entity_id
_entity_poly.type
_entity_poly.pdbx_seq_one_letter_code
_entity_poly.pdbx_strand_id
1 'polypeptide(L)'
;TINQALRRLGYTSEQVCGHGFRASARTILEEVLNYPIEIIEQQLAHKVKDMHGRAYNRTKHLEKRREMMQSWADYCDQIKADYAKTLPTR
;
A
#
# COMPACT_ATOMS: atom_id res chain seq x y z
N THR A 1 15.00 2.66 -10.52
CA THR A 1 14.19 1.98 -9.47
C THR A 1 13.43 3.03 -8.66
N ILE A 2 12.39 2.66 -7.90
CA ILE A 2 11.67 3.60 -7.00
C ILE A 2 12.65 4.37 -6.10
N ASN A 3 13.68 3.70 -5.57
CA ASN A 3 14.73 4.35 -4.78
C ASN A 3 15.44 5.47 -5.54
N GLN A 4 15.84 5.24 -6.80
CA GLN A 4 16.46 6.30 -7.62
C GLN A 4 15.50 7.47 -7.90
N ALA A 5 14.20 7.21 -8.10
CA ALA A 5 13.22 8.27 -8.28
C ALA A 5 13.07 9.12 -7.00
N LEU A 6 13.05 8.49 -5.83
CA LEU A 6 13.02 9.18 -4.53
C LEU A 6 14.27 10.04 -4.29
N ARG A 7 15.46 9.58 -4.69
CA ARG A 7 16.69 10.39 -4.61
C ARG A 7 16.61 11.62 -5.52
N ARG A 8 16.04 11.49 -6.72
CA ARG A 8 15.83 12.64 -7.63
C ARG A 8 14.83 13.66 -7.10
N LEU A 9 13.88 13.23 -6.26
CA LEU A 9 12.92 14.10 -5.58
C LEU A 9 13.49 14.74 -4.29
N GLY A 10 14.75 14.49 -3.96
CA GLY A 10 15.42 15.11 -2.80
C GLY A 10 15.29 14.33 -1.49
N TYR A 11 14.63 13.17 -1.48
CA TYR A 11 14.54 12.33 -0.28
C TYR A 11 15.85 11.54 -0.07
N THR A 12 16.35 11.48 1.16
CA THR A 12 17.52 10.66 1.52
C THR A 12 17.13 9.19 1.78
N SER A 13 18.13 8.30 1.85
CA SER A 13 17.93 6.88 2.19
C SER A 13 17.41 6.62 3.58
N GLU A 14 17.65 7.55 4.50
CA GLU A 14 17.14 7.51 5.87
C GLU A 14 15.71 8.05 5.95
N GLN A 15 15.36 9.02 5.10
CA GLN A 15 14.01 9.58 5.05
C GLN A 15 13.01 8.63 4.40
N VAL A 16 13.36 8.07 3.23
CA VAL A 16 12.46 7.18 2.51
C VAL A 16 13.22 6.13 1.69
N CYS A 17 12.90 4.85 1.92
CA CYS A 17 13.37 3.72 1.14
C CYS A 17 12.20 2.89 0.61
N GLY A 18 12.37 2.21 -0.54
CA GLY A 18 11.32 1.42 -1.18
C GLY A 18 10.82 0.23 -0.34
N HIS A 19 11.61 -0.22 0.65
CA HIS A 19 11.16 -1.19 1.65
C HIS A 19 10.23 -0.53 2.68
N GLY A 20 10.53 0.70 3.10
CA GLY A 20 9.66 1.54 3.91
C GLY A 20 8.31 1.80 3.23
N PHE A 21 8.29 2.02 1.91
CA PHE A 21 7.02 2.17 1.17
C PHE A 21 6.10 0.96 1.25
N ARG A 22 6.64 -0.27 1.12
CA ARG A 22 5.84 -1.49 1.22
C ARG A 22 5.38 -1.75 2.65
N ALA A 23 6.24 -1.49 3.64
CA ALA A 23 5.89 -1.61 5.05
C ALA A 23 4.78 -0.61 5.43
N SER A 24 4.92 0.66 5.04
CA SER A 24 3.90 1.69 5.27
C SER A 24 2.59 1.36 4.57
N ALA A 25 2.63 0.92 3.31
CA ALA A 25 1.41 0.52 2.59
C ALA A 25 0.69 -0.64 3.29
N ARG A 26 1.43 -1.66 3.76
CA ARG A 26 0.88 -2.77 4.55
C ARG A 26 0.16 -2.26 5.80
N THR A 27 0.84 -1.44 6.61
CA THR A 27 0.28 -0.89 7.85
C THR A 27 -0.96 -0.03 7.59
N ILE A 28 -0.94 0.83 6.59
CA ILE A 28 -2.10 1.69 6.27
C ILE A 28 -3.27 0.85 5.75
N LEU A 29 -3.02 -0.11 4.87
CA LEU A 29 -4.07 -1.01 4.37
C LEU A 29 -4.74 -1.80 5.50
N GLU A 30 -3.97 -2.20 6.51
CA GLU A 30 -4.45 -2.94 7.67
C GLU A 30 -5.15 -2.04 8.70
N GLU A 31 -4.47 -1.00 9.20
CA GLU A 31 -4.93 -0.21 10.36
C GLU A 31 -5.88 0.93 9.99
N VAL A 32 -5.73 1.51 8.80
CA VAL A 32 -6.52 2.69 8.37
C VAL A 32 -7.67 2.28 7.47
N LEU A 33 -7.36 1.46 6.44
CA LEU A 33 -8.35 1.02 5.47
C LEU A 33 -9.03 -0.30 5.85
N ASN A 34 -8.59 -0.94 6.95
CA ASN A 34 -9.23 -2.10 7.56
C ASN A 34 -9.39 -3.31 6.61
N TYR A 35 -8.45 -3.51 5.70
CA TYR A 35 -8.46 -4.68 4.81
C TYR A 35 -7.90 -5.94 5.50
N PRO A 36 -8.44 -7.12 5.18
CA PRO A 36 -7.92 -8.38 5.71
C PRO A 36 -6.45 -8.63 5.31
N ILE A 37 -5.63 -9.02 6.29
CA ILE A 37 -4.20 -9.30 6.11
C ILE A 37 -3.92 -10.29 4.97
N GLU A 38 -4.75 -11.31 4.81
CA GLU A 38 -4.64 -12.29 3.72
C GLU A 38 -4.67 -11.65 2.32
N ILE A 39 -5.50 -10.63 2.11
CA ILE A 39 -5.68 -9.94 0.84
C ILE A 39 -4.51 -8.98 0.61
N ILE A 40 -4.06 -8.32 1.67
CA ILE A 40 -2.89 -7.43 1.65
C ILE A 40 -1.63 -8.21 1.28
N GLU A 41 -1.37 -9.34 1.95
CA GLU A 41 -0.20 -10.18 1.70
C GLU A 41 -0.22 -10.79 0.28
N GLN A 42 -1.40 -11.19 -0.23
CA GLN A 42 -1.56 -11.61 -1.62
C GLN A 42 -1.24 -10.48 -2.62
N GLN A 43 -1.60 -9.23 -2.30
CA GLN A 43 -1.30 -8.07 -3.15
C GLN A 43 0.19 -7.70 -3.12
N LEU A 44 0.84 -7.86 -1.98
CA LEU A 44 2.29 -7.64 -1.81
C LEU A 44 3.14 -8.77 -2.40
N ALA A 45 2.51 -9.78 -3.01
CA ALA A 45 3.16 -10.98 -3.55
C ALA A 45 3.99 -11.74 -2.50
N HIS A 46 3.62 -11.60 -1.23
CA HIS A 46 4.21 -12.37 -0.15
C HIS A 46 3.64 -13.78 -0.15
N LYS A 47 4.41 -14.74 0.38
CA LYS A 47 3.91 -16.10 0.60
C LYS A 47 2.93 -16.07 1.76
N VAL A 48 1.64 -16.08 1.46
CA VAL A 48 0.61 -16.26 2.49
C VAL A 48 0.69 -17.69 3.00
N LYS A 49 0.93 -17.86 4.31
CA LYS A 49 0.82 -19.18 4.93
C LYS A 49 -0.64 -19.60 4.84
N ASP A 50 -0.87 -20.77 4.26
CA ASP A 50 -2.20 -21.32 4.16
C ASP A 50 -2.70 -21.72 5.55
N MET A 51 -3.68 -20.99 6.09
CA MET A 51 -4.24 -21.28 7.41
C MET A 51 -5.09 -22.57 7.41
N HIS A 52 -5.47 -23.08 6.22
CA HIS A 52 -6.32 -24.27 6.06
C HIS A 52 -5.72 -25.36 5.14
N GLY A 53 -4.44 -25.24 4.77
CA GLY A 53 -3.73 -26.19 3.92
C GLY A 53 -4.05 -26.04 2.44
N ARG A 54 -3.02 -26.32 1.60
CA ARG A 54 -2.91 -26.07 0.14
C ARG A 54 -4.11 -26.48 -0.73
N ALA A 55 -5.08 -27.19 -0.16
CA ALA A 55 -6.25 -27.73 -0.84
C ALA A 55 -7.38 -26.70 -1.02
N TYR A 56 -7.51 -25.68 -0.15
CA TYR A 56 -8.69 -24.79 -0.16
C TYR A 56 -8.47 -23.37 -0.65
N ASN A 57 -7.23 -22.86 -0.72
CA ASN A 57 -6.98 -21.47 -1.12
C ASN A 57 -6.80 -21.31 -2.64
N ARG A 58 -7.83 -21.69 -3.43
CA ARG A 58 -7.87 -21.45 -4.89
C ARG A 58 -8.31 -20.03 -5.27
N THR A 59 -8.81 -19.26 -4.31
CA THR A 59 -9.34 -17.92 -4.56
C THR A 59 -8.22 -16.89 -4.53
N LYS A 60 -7.86 -16.36 -5.70
CA LYS A 60 -6.91 -15.23 -5.86
C LYS A 60 -7.46 -13.89 -5.33
N HIS A 61 -8.69 -13.88 -4.84
CA HIS A 61 -9.45 -12.72 -4.35
C HIS A 61 -9.32 -11.47 -5.24
N LEU A 62 -9.29 -11.65 -6.57
CA LEU A 62 -8.96 -10.57 -7.51
C LEU A 62 -9.92 -9.37 -7.40
N GLU A 63 -11.22 -9.61 -7.27
CA GLU A 63 -12.18 -8.50 -7.10
C GLU A 63 -11.93 -7.73 -5.80
N LYS A 64 -11.74 -8.42 -4.67
CA LYS A 64 -11.43 -7.77 -3.40
C LYS A 64 -10.09 -7.02 -3.44
N ARG A 65 -9.10 -7.56 -4.14
CA ARG A 65 -7.80 -6.90 -4.35
C ARG A 65 -7.93 -5.66 -5.24
N ARG A 66 -8.80 -5.70 -6.25
CA ARG A 66 -9.11 -4.55 -7.11
C ARG A 66 -9.77 -3.44 -6.31
N GLU A 67 -10.77 -3.78 -5.51
CA GLU A 67 -11.43 -2.84 -4.60
C GLU A 67 -10.42 -2.23 -3.61
N MET A 68 -9.59 -3.06 -2.97
CA MET A 68 -8.55 -2.59 -2.06
C MET A 68 -7.58 -1.61 -2.73
N MET A 69 -7.15 -1.89 -3.96
CA MET A 69 -6.27 -0.98 -4.68
C MET A 69 -6.96 0.31 -5.12
N GLN A 70 -8.27 0.28 -5.33
CA GLN A 70 -9.05 1.51 -5.57
C GLN A 70 -9.11 2.36 -4.31
N SER A 71 -9.48 1.79 -3.17
CA SER A 71 -9.52 2.53 -1.90
C SER A 71 -8.15 3.06 -1.48
N TRP A 72 -7.08 2.32 -1.79
CA TRP A 72 -5.71 2.81 -1.64
C TRP A 72 -5.44 4.05 -2.50
N ALA A 73 -5.84 4.04 -3.77
CA ALA A 73 -5.69 5.19 -4.66
C ALA A 73 -6.47 6.40 -4.15
N ASP A 74 -7.73 6.19 -3.76
CA ASP A 74 -8.61 7.24 -3.22
C ASP A 74 -8.00 7.86 -1.95
N TYR A 75 -7.42 7.04 -1.07
CA TYR A 75 -6.71 7.51 0.13
C TYR A 75 -5.49 8.38 -0.21
N CYS A 76 -4.68 7.98 -1.19
CA CYS A 76 -3.55 8.80 -1.65
C CYS A 76 -4.02 10.14 -2.26
N ASP A 77 -5.09 10.13 -3.05
CA ASP A 77 -5.67 11.33 -3.63
C ASP A 77 -6.22 12.27 -2.56
N GLN A 78 -6.86 11.72 -1.51
CA GLN A 78 -7.33 12.49 -0.38
C GLN A 78 -6.18 13.19 0.36
N ILE A 79 -5.09 12.48 0.69
CA ILE A 79 -3.90 13.09 1.32
C ILE A 79 -3.37 14.24 0.46
N LYS A 80 -3.26 14.01 -0.85
CA LYS A 80 -2.77 15.03 -1.79
C LYS A 80 -3.69 16.26 -1.81
N ALA A 81 -5.00 16.05 -1.85
CA ALA A 81 -6.00 17.11 -1.83
C ALA A 81 -5.94 17.92 -0.52
N ASP A 82 -5.80 17.24 0.62
CA ASP A 82 -5.71 17.91 1.93
C ASP A 82 -4.41 18.71 2.07
N TYR A 83 -3.29 18.17 1.62
CA TYR A 83 -2.04 18.91 1.56
C TYR A 83 -2.17 20.18 0.70
N ALA A 84 -2.79 20.08 -0.48
CA ALA A 84 -3.00 21.22 -1.37
C ALA A 84 -3.85 22.33 -0.72
N LYS A 85 -4.84 21.99 0.12
CA LYS A 85 -5.64 22.97 0.87
C LYS A 85 -4.85 23.68 1.97
N THR A 86 -3.82 23.05 2.52
CA THR A 86 -3.01 23.62 3.62
C THR A 86 -1.85 24.50 3.14
N LEU A 87 -1.54 24.51 1.85
CA LEU A 87 -0.53 25.41 1.31
C LEU A 87 -1.08 26.84 1.32
N PRO A 88 -0.38 27.82 1.93
CA PRO A 88 -0.81 29.21 1.84
C PRO A 88 -0.77 29.61 0.36
N THR A 89 -1.94 30.01 -0.16
CA THR A 89 -2.05 30.64 -1.48
C THR A 89 -1.05 31.79 -1.52
N ARG A 90 -0.05 31.67 -2.39
CA ARG A 90 0.92 32.73 -2.67
C ARG A 90 0.24 33.94 -3.29
#